data_AF-A0A961T4V8-F1
#
_entry.id   AF-A0A961T4V8-F1
#
_cell.length_a   1.000
_cell.length_b   1.000
_cell.length_c   1.000
_cell.angle_alpha   90.00
_cell.angle_beta   90.00
_cell.angle_gamma   90.00
#
_symmetry.space_group_name_H-M   'P 1'
#
loop_
_entity.id
_entity.type
_entity.pdbx_description
1 polymer ?
#
loop_
_entity_poly.entity_id
_entity_poly.type
_entity_poly.pdbx_seq_one_letter_code
_entity_poly.pdbx_strand_id
1 'polypeptide(L)'
;AEEFGNIYGLDVMEIPTNLPIKRADEDDEVYRTTEEKYKAIVDEIRAASAKGQPMLVGTTSIEKSEYLAERLRAEGVTNFQVLNARHHEQEAQIVAQAGVPGAITIATNMAGRGTDIQLGGNADMRIANELGEMEEGPERSKKEEAIRADIKALKEKALAAGGLYVLATERHESRRIDNQLRGRSGRQGDPGRSKFYLSLQDDLMRIFGSERMDGMLQKLGLKEGEAIIHPWINKALEKAQKKVEARNFDIRKNLLKYDDVMNDQRKVVFEQRLELMDGETLTETVAEMRQEVIDDMVARNIPEKAYAEQWDTETLREDVRTHLNLDLPVEDWAREEGIDDEHIRERLMEAADKAATERAERFGPEIMTYVEKTVLLQTLDHLWREHLVNLDHLRSVIGFRGYAQRDPLNEYKSEAFELFQGMLANLRQAVTAQLMRVELVREAADAPPPQVPAGEGVHVDATTGENDFGDGDGDTMTLAPPRQLAQVPAEERNPDDPSTWGKVGRNEACPCGSGKKYKHCHGAFA
;
A
#
# COMPACT_ATOMS: atom_id res chain seq x y z
N ALA A 1 8.17 10.34 22.19
CA ALA A 1 9.34 9.60 22.66
C ALA A 1 8.96 8.18 23.01
N GLU A 2 8.06 7.96 23.97
CA GLU A 2 7.61 6.62 24.39
C GLU A 2 7.12 5.72 23.24
N GLU A 3 6.38 6.25 22.27
CA GLU A 3 5.91 5.44 21.12
C GLU A 3 7.07 4.83 20.32
N PHE A 4 8.16 5.59 20.07
CA PHE A 4 9.31 5.12 19.31
C PHE A 4 10.07 4.02 20.05
N GLY A 5 10.24 4.17 21.37
CA GLY A 5 10.86 3.16 22.22
C GLY A 5 10.02 1.89 22.32
N ASN A 6 8.70 2.04 22.54
CA ASN A 6 7.80 0.90 22.73
C ASN A 6 7.58 0.07 21.45
N ILE A 7 7.57 0.70 20.26
CA ILE A 7 7.29 0.02 19.00
C ILE A 7 8.59 -0.44 18.33
N TYR A 8 9.62 0.40 18.32
CA TYR A 8 10.82 0.18 17.51
C TYR A 8 12.11 0.03 18.33
N GLY A 9 12.05 0.16 19.66
CA GLY A 9 13.25 0.20 20.50
C GLY A 9 14.14 1.42 20.24
N LEU A 10 13.57 2.50 19.71
CA LEU A 10 14.30 3.70 19.32
C LEU A 10 14.21 4.79 20.40
N ASP A 11 15.38 5.22 20.89
CA ASP A 11 15.49 6.38 21.77
C ASP A 11 15.33 7.69 21.00
N VAL A 12 14.78 8.70 21.67
CA VAL A 12 14.60 10.04 21.10
C VAL A 12 15.44 11.04 21.87
N MET A 13 16.39 11.66 21.18
CA MET A 13 17.22 12.74 21.71
C MET A 13 16.84 14.07 21.05
N GLU A 14 16.65 15.11 21.86
CA GLU A 14 16.44 16.47 21.36
C GLU A 14 17.79 17.11 21.02
N ILE A 15 18.02 17.39 19.74
CA ILE A 15 19.22 18.09 19.27
C ILE A 15 18.96 19.60 19.37
N PRO A 16 19.82 20.38 20.05
CA PRO A 16 19.65 21.82 20.16
C PRO A 16 19.75 22.50 18.79
N THR A 17 19.06 23.63 18.63
CA THR A 17 19.13 24.41 17.39
C THR A 17 20.48 25.12 17.26
N ASN A 18 20.95 25.29 16.01
CA ASN A 18 22.18 26.02 15.71
C ASN A 18 22.14 27.49 16.19
N LEU A 19 20.99 28.13 16.06
CA LEU A 19 20.74 29.50 16.53
C LEU A 19 19.54 29.52 17.49
N PRO A 20 19.53 30.46 18.48
CA PRO A 20 18.41 30.58 19.40
C PRO A 20 17.10 30.91 18.69
N ILE A 21 16.02 30.23 19.07
CA ILE A 21 14.68 30.49 18.53
C ILE A 21 14.17 31.84 19.05
N LYS A 22 13.86 32.78 18.15
CA LYS A 22 13.30 34.11 18.46
C LYS A 22 11.80 34.23 18.17
N ARG A 23 11.14 33.13 17.79
CA ARG A 23 9.71 33.10 17.47
C ARG A 23 8.89 33.39 18.73
N ALA A 24 7.96 34.33 18.62
CA ALA A 24 6.95 34.60 19.64
C ALA A 24 5.75 33.67 19.42
N ASP A 25 5.59 32.69 20.30
CA ASP A 25 4.41 31.82 20.33
C ASP A 25 3.36 32.45 21.27
N GLU A 26 2.29 32.98 20.69
CA GLU A 26 1.23 33.64 21.45
C GLU A 26 0.23 32.64 22.03
N ASP A 27 -0.48 33.10 23.07
CA ASP A 27 -1.59 32.36 23.64
C ASP A 27 -2.73 32.20 22.63
N ASP A 28 -3.43 31.07 22.73
CA ASP A 28 -4.56 30.79 21.84
C ASP A 28 -5.74 31.73 22.11
N GLU A 29 -6.46 32.09 21.05
CA GLU A 29 -7.73 32.80 21.16
C GLU A 29 -8.89 31.83 20.95
N VAL A 30 -9.73 31.72 21.97
CA VAL A 30 -10.95 30.89 21.90
C VAL A 30 -12.18 31.78 21.79
N TYR A 31 -12.96 31.52 20.74
CA TYR A 31 -14.23 32.19 20.45
C TYR A 31 -15.39 31.24 20.72
N ARG A 32 -16.57 31.80 20.97
CA ARG A 32 -17.77 31.01 21.21
C ARG A 32 -18.30 30.40 19.91
N THR A 33 -18.31 31.18 18.83
CA THR A 33 -18.82 30.75 17.53
C THR A 33 -17.74 30.76 16.45
N THR A 34 -17.96 29.95 15.42
CA THR A 34 -17.08 29.92 14.24
C THR A 34 -17.08 31.26 13.49
N GLU A 35 -18.20 31.97 13.47
CA GLU A 35 -18.32 33.28 12.85
C GLU A 35 -17.44 34.34 13.50
N GLU A 36 -17.48 34.44 14.83
CA GLU A 36 -16.61 35.35 15.60
C GLU A 36 -15.13 35.02 15.37
N LYS A 37 -14.78 33.72 15.38
CA LYS A 37 -13.42 33.24 15.09
C LYS A 37 -12.93 33.72 13.73
N TYR A 38 -13.70 33.48 12.66
CA TYR A 38 -13.29 33.87 11.31
C TYR A 38 -13.22 35.38 11.11
N LYS A 39 -14.11 36.14 11.76
CA LYS A 39 -14.03 37.60 11.75
C LYS A 39 -12.71 38.08 12.35
N ALA A 40 -12.34 37.57 13.52
CA ALA A 40 -11.08 37.92 14.17
C ALA A 40 -9.85 37.50 13.34
N ILE A 41 -9.88 36.32 12.71
CA ILE A 41 -8.82 35.88 11.79
C ILE A 41 -8.66 36.85 10.62
N VAL A 42 -9.76 37.31 10.00
CA VAL A 42 -9.71 38.26 8.88
C VAL A 42 -9.17 39.62 9.33
N ASP A 43 -9.61 40.13 10.47
CA ASP A 43 -9.12 41.39 11.05
C ASP A 43 -7.61 41.33 11.34
N GLU A 44 -7.14 40.19 11.87
CA GLU A 44 -5.74 39.94 12.14
C GLU A 44 -4.90 39.87 10.85
N ILE A 45 -5.41 39.17 9.81
CA ILE A 45 -4.77 39.11 8.49
C ILE A 45 -4.65 40.51 7.88
N ARG A 46 -5.70 41.33 7.98
CA ARG A 46 -5.70 42.72 7.50
C ARG A 46 -4.66 43.56 8.24
N ALA A 47 -4.58 43.43 9.57
CA ALA A 47 -3.63 44.18 10.39
C ALA A 47 -2.16 43.81 10.09
N ALA A 48 -1.87 42.53 9.88
CA ALA A 48 -0.53 42.06 9.52
C ALA A 48 -0.16 42.41 8.07
N SER A 49 -1.11 42.27 7.14
CA SER A 49 -0.93 42.68 5.74
C SER A 49 -0.64 44.18 5.61
N ALA A 50 -1.34 45.03 6.38
CA ALA A 50 -1.09 46.47 6.42
C ALA A 50 0.33 46.85 6.88
N LYS A 51 0.99 45.99 7.66
CA LYS A 51 2.40 46.15 8.09
C LYS A 51 3.40 45.55 7.10
N GLY A 52 2.93 44.91 6.02
CA GLY A 52 3.76 44.18 5.07
C GLY A 52 4.35 42.89 5.64
N GLN A 53 3.76 42.32 6.70
CA GLN A 53 4.25 41.09 7.30
C GLN A 53 3.83 39.87 6.45
N PRO A 54 4.76 38.99 6.04
CA PRO A 54 4.39 37.75 5.36
C PRO A 54 3.62 36.81 6.30
N MET A 55 2.58 36.16 5.78
CA MET A 55 1.67 35.31 6.54
C MET A 55 1.47 33.92 5.91
N LEU A 56 1.53 32.90 6.76
CA LEU A 56 1.08 31.54 6.45
C LEU A 56 -0.15 31.23 7.31
N VAL A 57 -1.29 31.01 6.67
CA VAL A 57 -2.55 30.64 7.34
C VAL A 57 -2.79 29.15 7.18
N GLY A 58 -2.70 28.40 8.28
CA GLY A 58 -2.94 26.95 8.31
C GLY A 58 -4.39 26.61 8.65
N THR A 59 -5.01 25.79 7.80
CA THR A 59 -6.35 25.23 8.01
C THR A 59 -6.32 23.71 8.13
N THR A 60 -7.38 23.12 8.67
CA THR A 60 -7.53 21.67 8.85
C THR A 60 -8.05 20.94 7.61
N SER A 61 -8.77 21.62 6.70
CA SER A 61 -9.33 21.02 5.47
C SER A 61 -9.37 22.01 4.30
N ILE A 62 -9.50 21.47 3.07
CA ILE A 62 -9.62 22.26 1.84
C ILE A 62 -10.87 23.15 1.90
N GLU A 63 -12.00 22.61 2.35
CA GLU A 63 -13.26 23.34 2.53
C GLU A 63 -13.08 24.57 3.43
N LYS A 64 -12.32 24.44 4.53
CA LYS A 64 -12.04 25.57 5.43
C LYS A 64 -11.07 26.59 4.83
N SER A 65 -10.14 26.16 3.97
CA SER A 65 -9.31 27.07 3.18
C SER A 65 -10.13 27.88 2.18
N GLU A 66 -11.04 27.23 1.46
CA GLU A 66 -11.92 27.88 0.48
C GLU A 66 -12.89 28.84 1.18
N TYR A 67 -13.47 28.41 2.30
CA TYR A 67 -14.33 29.26 3.14
C TYR A 67 -13.61 30.53 3.62
N LEU A 68 -12.37 30.40 4.11
CA LEU A 68 -11.57 31.55 4.51
C LEU A 68 -11.24 32.46 3.30
N ALA A 69 -10.89 31.87 2.16
CA ALA A 69 -10.59 32.60 0.94
C ALA A 69 -11.79 33.43 0.45
N GLU A 70 -13.00 32.87 0.49
CA GLU A 70 -14.23 33.58 0.15
C GLU A 70 -14.47 34.79 1.06
N ARG A 71 -14.29 34.61 2.37
CA ARG A 71 -14.42 35.72 3.35
C ARG A 71 -13.39 36.81 3.13
N LEU A 72 -12.14 36.45 2.88
CA LEU A 72 -11.07 37.42 2.60
C LEU A 72 -11.40 38.25 1.36
N ARG A 73 -11.90 37.62 0.28
CA ARG A 73 -12.35 38.34 -0.92
C ARG A 73 -13.52 39.28 -0.64
N ALA A 74 -14.51 38.83 0.14
CA ALA A 74 -15.65 39.66 0.53
C ALA A 74 -15.23 40.90 1.32
N GLU A 75 -14.17 40.78 2.12
CA GLU A 75 -13.57 41.83 2.95
C GLU A 75 -12.48 42.66 2.24
N GLY A 76 -12.36 42.50 0.92
CA GLY A 76 -11.46 43.30 0.06
C GLY A 76 -10.00 42.87 0.04
N VAL A 77 -9.65 41.74 0.69
CA VAL A 77 -8.29 41.17 0.65
C VAL A 77 -8.21 40.25 -0.57
N THR A 78 -7.58 40.70 -1.65
CA THR A 78 -7.46 39.93 -2.90
C THR A 78 -6.08 39.35 -3.15
N ASN A 79 -5.04 39.87 -2.48
CA ASN A 79 -3.67 39.44 -2.67
C ASN A 79 -3.30 38.29 -1.72
N PHE A 80 -3.82 37.09 -2.00
CA PHE A 80 -3.48 35.86 -1.29
C PHE A 80 -3.46 34.65 -2.23
N GLN A 81 -2.75 33.60 -1.84
CA GLN A 81 -2.66 32.33 -2.57
C GLN A 81 -3.23 31.20 -1.73
N VAL A 82 -3.98 30.29 -2.35
CA VAL A 82 -4.54 29.09 -1.69
C VAL A 82 -3.81 27.86 -2.20
N LEU A 83 -3.23 27.08 -1.29
CA LEU A 83 -2.58 25.82 -1.60
C LEU A 83 -3.57 24.67 -1.47
N ASN A 84 -4.00 24.17 -2.62
CA ASN A 84 -4.77 22.94 -2.73
C ASN A 84 -3.80 21.80 -3.01
N ALA A 85 -3.79 20.78 -2.16
CA ALA A 85 -2.84 19.64 -2.13
C ALA A 85 -2.86 18.70 -3.37
N ARG A 86 -3.21 19.21 -4.55
CA ARG A 86 -3.38 18.47 -5.81
C ARG A 86 -2.21 18.66 -6.77
N HIS A 87 -1.41 19.72 -6.66
CA HIS A 87 -0.38 20.08 -7.64
C HIS A 87 0.95 20.45 -6.96
N HIS A 88 1.76 19.44 -6.66
CA HIS A 88 2.97 19.59 -5.83
C HIS A 88 4.02 20.58 -6.37
N GLU A 89 4.24 20.66 -7.69
CA GLU A 89 5.24 21.59 -8.26
C GLU A 89 4.82 23.06 -8.12
N GLN A 90 3.56 23.37 -8.40
CA GLN A 90 3.01 24.72 -8.24
C GLN A 90 2.96 25.13 -6.76
N GLU A 91 2.64 24.18 -5.87
CA GLU A 91 2.69 24.42 -4.42
C GLU A 91 4.09 24.80 -3.95
N ALA A 92 5.13 24.12 -4.43
CA ALA A 92 6.50 24.43 -4.06
C ALA A 92 6.91 25.86 -4.46
N GLN A 93 6.49 26.32 -5.65
CA GLN A 93 6.74 27.68 -6.12
C GLN A 93 6.03 28.73 -5.26
N ILE A 94 4.77 28.50 -4.91
CA ILE A 94 4.00 29.41 -4.05
C ILE A 94 4.62 29.48 -2.65
N VAL A 95 4.98 28.34 -2.07
CA VAL A 95 5.60 28.27 -0.73
C VAL A 95 6.96 28.96 -0.72
N ALA A 96 7.75 28.82 -1.79
CA ALA A 96 9.04 29.48 -1.93
C ALA A 96 8.95 31.02 -1.94
N GLN A 97 7.79 31.58 -2.31
CA GLN A 97 7.50 33.01 -2.31
C GLN A 97 6.67 33.47 -1.09
N ALA A 98 6.25 32.56 -0.21
CA ALA A 98 5.42 32.89 0.95
C ALA A 98 6.11 33.80 1.99
N GLY A 99 7.45 33.91 1.93
CA GLY A 99 8.23 34.79 2.80
C GLY A 99 8.42 36.22 2.27
N VAL A 100 7.88 36.55 1.09
CA VAL A 100 7.96 37.91 0.52
C VAL A 100 7.08 38.86 1.33
N PRO A 101 7.54 40.10 1.64
CA PRO A 101 6.74 41.08 2.39
C PRO A 101 5.31 41.24 1.87
N GLY A 102 4.33 41.12 2.77
CA GLY A 102 2.91 41.24 2.48
C GLY A 102 2.26 40.02 1.79
N ALA A 103 3.02 38.95 1.50
CA ALA A 103 2.47 37.71 0.95
C ALA A 103 1.55 37.02 1.97
N ILE A 104 0.39 36.57 1.52
CA ILE A 104 -0.55 35.77 2.32
C ILE A 104 -0.73 34.43 1.63
N THR A 105 -0.38 33.35 2.31
CA THR A 105 -0.54 31.98 1.81
C THR A 105 -1.47 31.20 2.74
N ILE A 106 -2.59 30.74 2.20
CA ILE A 106 -3.54 29.86 2.89
C ILE A 106 -3.20 28.43 2.50
N ALA A 107 -2.91 27.59 3.48
CA ALA A 107 -2.50 26.22 3.27
C ALA A 107 -3.34 25.29 4.13
N THR A 108 -3.78 24.18 3.55
CA THR A 108 -4.10 23.02 4.38
C THR A 108 -2.78 22.54 5.02
N ASN A 109 -2.80 22.13 6.29
CA ASN A 109 -1.58 21.88 7.07
C ASN A 109 -0.55 20.91 6.45
N MET A 110 -0.94 20.12 5.45
CA MET A 110 -0.08 19.18 4.74
C MET A 110 0.51 19.74 3.43
N ALA A 111 -0.07 20.80 2.86
CA ALA A 111 0.39 21.43 1.63
C ALA A 111 1.72 22.19 1.85
N GLY A 112 2.64 22.11 0.90
CA GLY A 112 3.95 22.75 1.03
C GLY A 112 4.92 22.09 2.03
N ARG A 113 4.68 20.81 2.39
CA ARG A 113 5.65 20.02 3.18
C ARG A 113 6.87 19.65 2.32
N GLY A 114 8.06 19.98 2.84
CA GLY A 114 9.33 19.75 2.15
C GLY A 114 10.00 21.03 1.64
N THR A 115 9.25 22.11 1.41
CA THR A 115 9.80 23.41 0.97
C THR A 115 10.01 24.36 2.15
N ASP A 116 11.18 24.99 2.20
CA ASP A 116 11.50 26.02 3.19
C ASP A 116 10.92 27.38 2.80
N ILE A 117 10.40 28.12 3.78
CA ILE A 117 9.90 29.48 3.58
C ILE A 117 11.01 30.44 4.01
N GLN A 118 11.73 30.97 3.02
CA GLN A 118 12.79 31.95 3.26
C GLN A 118 12.19 33.37 3.26
N LEU A 119 12.49 34.15 4.30
CA LEU A 119 12.11 35.56 4.35
C LEU A 119 12.75 36.31 3.17
N GLY A 120 11.92 37.08 2.44
CA GLY A 120 12.31 37.75 1.19
C GLY A 120 12.12 36.91 -0.08
N GLY A 121 11.78 35.63 0.02
CA GLY A 121 11.62 34.69 -1.09
C GLY A 121 12.88 33.84 -1.35
N ASN A 122 12.72 32.73 -2.07
CA ASN A 122 13.82 31.83 -2.43
C ASN A 122 14.51 32.28 -3.73
N ALA A 123 15.82 32.56 -3.66
CA ALA A 123 16.57 33.08 -4.80
C ALA A 123 16.76 32.06 -5.91
N ASP A 124 17.10 30.82 -5.57
CA ASP A 124 17.40 29.78 -6.55
C ASP A 124 16.14 29.40 -7.34
N MET A 125 14.99 29.29 -6.66
CA MET A 125 13.70 29.04 -7.30
C MET A 125 13.25 30.20 -8.20
N ARG A 126 13.48 31.45 -7.76
CA ARG A 126 13.15 32.63 -8.57
C ARG A 126 14.05 32.72 -9.81
N ILE A 127 15.35 32.45 -9.66
CA ILE A 127 16.31 32.37 -10.77
C ILE A 127 15.91 31.26 -11.75
N ALA A 128 15.57 30.06 -11.27
CA ALA A 128 15.16 28.96 -12.12
C ALA A 128 13.88 29.29 -12.93
N ASN A 129 12.92 29.97 -12.31
CA ASN A 129 11.68 30.36 -12.96
C ASN A 129 11.85 31.54 -13.94
N GLU A 130 12.59 32.59 -13.56
CA GLU A 130 12.73 33.81 -14.39
C GLU A 130 13.83 33.70 -15.46
N LEU A 131 14.86 32.87 -15.23
CA LEU A 131 16.05 32.77 -16.07
C LEU A 131 16.28 31.35 -16.64
N GLY A 132 15.36 30.40 -16.42
CA GLY A 132 15.52 29.01 -16.85
C GLY A 132 15.70 28.82 -18.35
N GLU A 133 15.09 29.68 -19.17
CA GLU A 133 15.20 29.66 -20.64
C GLU A 133 16.39 30.49 -21.17
N MET A 134 17.15 31.14 -20.29
CA MET A 134 18.27 32.00 -20.67
C MET A 134 19.59 31.23 -20.68
N GLU A 135 20.33 31.32 -21.79
CA GLU A 135 21.65 30.71 -21.88
C GLU A 135 22.64 31.29 -20.85
N GLU A 136 23.59 30.46 -20.43
CA GLU A 136 24.64 30.88 -19.50
C GLU A 136 25.54 31.93 -20.15
N GLY A 137 25.61 33.10 -19.52
CA GLY A 137 26.38 34.22 -20.04
C GLY A 137 26.42 35.41 -19.07
N PRO A 138 27.20 36.46 -19.40
CA PRO A 138 27.40 37.62 -18.52
C PRO A 138 26.10 38.40 -18.24
N GLU A 139 25.10 38.32 -19.12
CA GLU A 139 23.78 38.92 -18.89
C GLU A 139 22.95 38.15 -17.86
N ARG A 140 23.00 36.81 -17.89
CA ARG A 140 22.32 35.96 -16.93
C ARG A 140 22.90 36.17 -15.52
N SER A 141 24.23 36.18 -15.38
CA SER A 141 24.88 36.42 -14.09
C SER A 141 24.51 37.78 -13.47
N LYS A 142 24.42 38.84 -14.28
CA LYS A 142 23.96 40.17 -13.80
C LYS A 142 22.52 40.14 -13.29
N LYS A 143 21.63 39.40 -13.95
CA LYS A 143 20.24 39.23 -13.50
C LYS A 143 20.15 38.38 -12.23
N GLU A 144 20.95 37.33 -12.11
CA GLU A 144 21.05 36.51 -10.89
C GLU A 144 21.50 37.36 -9.68
N GLU A 145 22.51 38.20 -9.86
CA GLU A 145 22.96 39.15 -8.82
C GLU A 145 21.87 40.15 -8.45
N ALA A 146 21.13 40.68 -9.44
CA ALA A 146 20.02 41.59 -9.20
C ALA A 146 18.89 40.91 -8.41
N ILE A 147 18.51 39.67 -8.74
CA ILE A 147 17.50 38.89 -8.01
C ILE A 147 17.96 38.65 -6.56
N ARG A 148 19.22 38.27 -6.36
CA ARG A 148 19.78 38.05 -5.01
C ARG A 148 19.80 39.33 -4.18
N ALA A 149 20.13 40.47 -4.80
CA ALA A 149 20.09 41.77 -4.15
C ALA A 149 18.65 42.19 -3.77
N ASP A 150 17.69 41.96 -4.66
CA ASP A 150 16.27 42.24 -4.39
C ASP A 150 15.74 41.38 -3.23
N ILE A 151 16.02 40.07 -3.25
CA ILE A 151 15.62 39.16 -2.16
C ILE A 151 16.25 39.57 -0.83
N LYS A 152 17.52 40.01 -0.82
CA LYS A 152 18.14 40.52 0.39
C LYS A 152 17.42 41.76 0.92
N ALA A 153 17.04 42.70 0.06
CA ALA A 153 16.27 43.88 0.45
C ALA A 153 14.86 43.51 0.94
N LEU A 154 14.18 42.56 0.29
CA LEU A 154 12.88 42.04 0.73
C LEU A 154 12.99 41.30 2.07
N LYS A 155 14.08 40.57 2.29
CA LYS A 155 14.35 39.89 3.57
C LYS A 155 14.46 40.89 4.71
N GLU A 156 15.21 41.98 4.52
CA GLU A 156 15.33 43.04 5.54
C GLU A 156 13.97 43.67 5.88
N LYS A 157 13.12 43.91 4.86
CA LYS A 157 11.74 44.37 5.07
C LYS A 157 10.89 43.36 5.84
N ALA A 158 10.95 42.08 5.49
CA ALA A 158 10.21 41.02 6.17
C ALA A 158 10.66 40.86 7.64
N LEU A 159 11.97 40.94 7.90
CA LEU A 159 12.53 40.93 9.25
C LEU A 159 12.05 42.13 10.07
N ALA A 160 12.07 43.33 9.50
CA ALA A 160 11.59 44.55 10.15
C ALA A 160 10.08 44.51 10.44
N ALA A 161 9.30 43.82 9.61
CA ALA A 161 7.89 43.58 9.82
C ALA A 161 7.58 42.50 10.89
N GLY A 162 8.60 41.90 11.51
CA GLY A 162 8.45 40.90 12.57
C GLY A 162 8.62 39.44 12.10
N GLY A 163 9.08 39.23 10.86
CA GLY A 163 9.28 37.92 10.25
C GLY A 163 7.97 37.21 9.88
N LEU A 164 8.06 35.91 9.58
CA LEU A 164 6.90 35.12 9.14
C LEU A 164 5.90 34.95 10.28
N TYR A 165 4.64 35.34 10.03
CA TYR A 165 3.54 35.09 10.93
C TYR A 165 2.77 33.83 10.51
N VAL A 166 2.77 32.83 11.39
CA VAL A 166 1.98 31.62 11.23
C VAL A 166 0.68 31.77 12.01
N LEU A 167 -0.45 31.76 11.31
CA LEU A 167 -1.78 31.79 11.90
C LEU A 167 -2.44 30.43 11.68
N ALA A 168 -2.91 29.78 12.73
CA ALA A 168 -3.70 28.56 12.61
C ALA A 168 -5.17 28.87 12.86
N THR A 169 -6.05 28.45 11.96
CA THR A 169 -7.49 28.70 12.12
C THR A 169 -8.14 27.79 13.16
N GLU A 170 -7.46 26.68 13.49
CA GLU A 170 -7.88 25.62 14.42
C GLU A 170 -6.67 24.86 14.97
N ARG A 171 -6.87 24.07 16.03
CA ARG A 171 -5.92 23.06 16.49
C ARG A 171 -6.27 21.66 15.97
N HIS A 172 -5.24 20.88 15.72
CA HIS A 172 -5.37 19.47 15.35
C HIS A 172 -5.56 18.59 16.58
N GLU A 173 -6.04 17.37 16.37
CA GLU A 173 -6.03 16.33 17.40
C GLU A 173 -4.61 16.02 17.89
N SER A 174 -3.63 16.05 16.97
CA SER A 174 -2.22 15.84 17.29
C SER A 174 -1.46 17.14 17.36
N ARG A 175 -0.82 17.36 18.52
CA ARG A 175 0.04 18.51 18.78
C ARG A 175 1.27 18.53 17.87
N ARG A 176 1.71 17.36 17.40
CA ARG A 176 2.80 17.25 16.44
C ARG A 176 2.53 18.05 15.16
N ILE A 177 1.29 18.02 14.66
CA ILE A 177 0.91 18.72 13.43
C ILE A 177 0.87 20.23 13.67
N ASP A 178 0.31 20.67 14.79
CA ASP A 178 0.32 22.08 15.21
C ASP A 178 1.75 22.63 15.33
N ASN A 179 2.66 21.86 15.95
CA ASN A 179 4.06 22.22 16.09
C ASN A 179 4.80 22.28 14.74
N GLN A 180 4.42 21.44 13.77
CA GLN A 180 4.97 21.49 12.41
C GLN A 180 4.56 22.77 11.68
N LEU A 181 3.31 23.18 11.81
CA LEU A 181 2.81 24.44 11.25
C LEU A 181 3.56 25.63 11.88
N ARG A 182 3.62 25.66 13.22
CA ARG A 182 4.35 26.68 13.99
C ARG A 182 5.85 26.74 13.63
N GLY A 183 6.46 25.57 13.41
CA GLY A 183 7.86 25.42 13.00
C GLY A 183 8.18 25.92 11.59
N ARG A 184 7.18 26.40 10.84
CA ARG A 184 7.42 27.16 9.59
C ARG A 184 7.97 28.55 9.86
N SER A 185 7.73 29.11 11.04
CA SER A 185 8.24 30.41 11.47
C SER A 185 9.45 30.29 12.41
N GLY A 186 10.32 31.30 12.40
CA GLY A 186 11.47 31.43 13.28
C GLY A 186 12.64 30.49 12.99
N ARG A 187 12.80 30.08 11.72
CA ARG A 187 13.90 29.20 11.28
C ARG A 187 15.24 29.94 11.35
N GLN A 188 16.30 29.23 11.72
CA GLN A 188 17.67 29.78 11.85
C GLN A 188 17.74 31.08 12.69
N GLY A 189 16.91 31.18 13.73
CA GLY A 189 16.91 32.33 14.64
C GLY A 189 16.30 33.61 14.06
N ASP A 190 15.60 33.52 12.92
CA ASP A 190 14.78 34.62 12.41
C ASP A 190 13.68 34.99 13.43
N PRO A 191 13.27 36.27 13.52
CA PRO A 191 12.06 36.64 14.22
C PRO A 191 10.84 36.02 13.54
N GLY A 192 9.77 35.88 14.30
CA GLY A 192 8.54 35.31 13.78
C GLY A 192 7.47 35.25 14.86
N ARG A 193 6.25 34.96 14.45
CA ARG A 193 5.10 34.88 15.34
C ARG A 193 4.27 33.65 15.01
N SER A 194 3.67 33.04 16.03
CA SER A 194 2.61 32.06 15.81
C SER A 194 1.42 32.30 16.73
N LYS A 195 0.22 32.09 16.21
CA LYS A 195 -1.04 32.24 16.96
C LYS A 195 -2.09 31.25 16.47
N PHE A 196 -2.84 30.67 17.39
CA PHE A 196 -3.90 29.72 17.09
C PHE A 196 -5.24 30.31 17.48
N TYR A 197 -6.22 30.09 16.61
CA TYR A 197 -7.62 30.45 16.81
C TYR A 197 -8.42 29.18 16.99
N LEU A 198 -9.40 29.21 17.89
CA LEU A 198 -10.33 28.10 18.12
C LEU A 198 -11.74 28.64 18.34
N SER A 199 -12.72 27.81 18.04
CA SER A 199 -14.13 28.00 18.36
C SER A 199 -14.62 26.84 19.21
N LEU A 200 -15.56 27.07 20.13
CA LEU A 200 -16.24 25.99 20.85
C LEU A 200 -16.99 25.02 19.90
N GLN A 201 -17.24 25.45 18.67
CA GLN A 201 -17.90 24.66 17.62
C GLN A 201 -16.92 23.82 16.78
N ASP A 202 -15.61 23.98 16.97
CA ASP A 202 -14.58 23.23 16.24
C ASP A 202 -14.53 21.75 16.68
N ASP A 203 -14.02 20.90 15.80
CA ASP A 203 -14.04 19.44 15.98
C ASP A 203 -13.29 19.00 17.25
N LEU A 204 -12.13 19.60 17.52
CA LEU A 204 -11.38 19.34 18.75
C LEU A 204 -12.24 19.68 19.99
N MET A 205 -12.92 20.82 20.01
CA MET A 205 -13.72 21.26 21.16
C MET A 205 -14.98 20.40 21.35
N ARG A 206 -15.57 19.87 20.27
CA ARG A 206 -16.70 18.93 20.33
C ARG A 206 -16.34 17.65 21.07
N ILE A 207 -15.12 17.12 20.87
CA ILE A 207 -14.64 15.89 21.53
C ILE A 207 -14.57 16.07 23.06
N PHE A 208 -14.35 17.29 23.56
CA PHE A 208 -14.14 17.59 24.99
C PHE A 208 -15.38 18.11 25.73
N GLY A 209 -16.56 18.00 25.13
CA GLY A 209 -17.83 18.34 25.80
C GLY A 209 -18.12 19.83 25.83
N SER A 210 -18.23 20.43 24.63
CA SER A 210 -18.51 21.85 24.41
C SER A 210 -19.75 22.37 25.14
N GLU A 211 -20.77 21.54 25.36
CA GLU A 211 -22.04 21.94 26.00
C GLU A 211 -21.88 22.46 27.44
N ARG A 212 -20.99 21.85 28.24
CA ARG A 212 -20.75 22.31 29.62
C ARG A 212 -19.95 23.62 29.65
N MET A 213 -19.05 23.80 28.69
CA MET A 213 -18.23 25.00 28.58
C MET A 213 -19.04 26.18 28.04
N ASP A 214 -19.86 25.97 27.01
CA ASP A 214 -20.71 27.03 26.43
C ASP A 214 -21.68 27.60 27.48
N GLY A 215 -22.36 26.73 28.25
CA GLY A 215 -23.25 27.17 29.33
C GLY A 215 -22.55 27.90 30.49
N MET A 216 -21.27 27.58 30.76
CA MET A 216 -20.46 28.31 31.75
C MET A 216 -20.04 29.68 31.22
N LEU A 217 -19.64 29.76 29.94
CA LEU A 217 -19.14 31.00 29.32
C LEU A 217 -20.25 32.02 29.08
N GLN A 218 -21.47 31.57 28.74
CA GLN A 218 -22.65 32.44 28.69
C GLN A 218 -22.98 33.06 30.05
N LYS A 219 -22.83 32.29 31.15
CA LYS A 219 -23.02 32.78 32.52
C LYS A 219 -21.92 33.73 32.99
N LEU A 220 -20.71 33.59 32.44
CA LEU A 220 -19.58 34.49 32.70
C LEU A 220 -19.71 35.85 32.00
N GLY A 221 -20.70 36.04 31.13
CA GLY A 221 -21.02 37.34 30.53
C GLY A 221 -20.11 37.74 29.37
N LEU A 222 -19.50 36.77 28.67
CA LEU A 222 -18.72 37.03 27.46
C LEU A 222 -19.57 37.72 26.40
N LYS A 223 -19.08 38.85 25.89
CA LYS A 223 -19.77 39.58 24.83
C LYS A 223 -19.46 38.98 23.46
N GLU A 224 -20.36 39.23 22.52
CA GLU A 224 -20.18 38.81 21.14
C GLU A 224 -18.89 39.43 20.56
N GLY A 225 -18.02 38.58 20.00
CA GLY A 225 -16.72 38.98 19.45
C GLY A 225 -15.58 39.17 20.46
N GLU A 226 -15.77 38.86 21.75
CA GLU A 226 -14.70 38.89 22.75
C GLU A 226 -13.93 37.55 22.77
N ALA A 227 -12.60 37.62 22.62
CA ALA A 227 -11.73 36.45 22.66
C ALA A 227 -11.43 36.04 24.10
N ILE A 228 -11.47 34.73 24.38
CA ILE A 228 -11.02 34.21 25.67
C ILE A 228 -9.54 33.90 25.57
N ILE A 229 -8.73 34.74 26.21
CA ILE A 229 -7.28 34.58 26.26
C ILE A 229 -6.89 34.31 27.72
N HIS A 230 -6.58 33.04 28.03
CA HIS A 230 -6.06 32.72 29.35
C HIS A 230 -5.11 31.51 29.31
N PRO A 231 -3.95 31.59 29.99
CA PRO A 231 -3.00 30.46 30.10
C PRO A 231 -3.57 29.11 30.57
N TRP A 232 -4.70 29.08 31.31
CA TRP A 232 -5.30 27.81 31.74
C TRP A 232 -5.97 27.07 30.58
N ILE A 233 -6.44 27.80 29.56
CA ILE A 233 -7.06 27.24 28.35
C ILE A 233 -6.02 26.52 27.53
N ASN A 234 -4.84 27.13 27.33
CA ASN A 234 -3.72 26.50 26.63
C ASN A 234 -3.32 25.18 27.29
N LYS A 235 -3.22 25.16 28.63
CA LYS A 235 -2.95 23.92 29.39
C LYS A 235 -4.07 22.89 29.27
N ALA A 236 -5.33 23.34 29.26
CA ALA A 236 -6.48 22.46 29.10
C ALA A 236 -6.52 21.82 27.69
N LEU A 237 -6.28 22.61 26.65
CA LEU A 237 -6.16 22.17 25.26
C LEU A 237 -4.99 21.20 25.07
N GLU A 238 -3.83 21.49 25.67
CA GLU A 238 -2.68 20.58 25.64
C GLU A 238 -3.01 19.23 26.29
N LYS A 239 -3.68 19.24 27.45
CA LYS A 239 -4.11 18.00 28.12
C LYS A 239 -5.14 17.24 27.30
N ALA A 240 -6.03 17.97 26.62
CA ALA A 240 -7.03 17.42 25.73
C ALA A 240 -6.38 16.71 24.54
N GLN A 241 -5.49 17.38 23.80
CA GLN A 241 -4.71 16.79 22.71
C GLN A 241 -3.93 15.55 23.18
N LYS A 242 -3.23 15.62 24.32
CA LYS A 242 -2.50 14.47 24.87
C LYS A 242 -3.42 13.27 25.15
N LYS A 243 -4.67 13.50 25.57
CA LYS A 243 -5.65 12.43 25.77
C LYS A 243 -6.14 11.82 24.45
N VAL A 244 -6.34 12.64 23.41
CA VAL A 244 -6.67 12.12 22.06
C VAL A 244 -5.50 11.32 21.49
N GLU A 245 -4.28 11.84 21.60
CA GLU A 245 -3.06 11.14 21.17
C GLU A 245 -2.90 9.79 21.90
N ALA A 246 -3.08 9.76 23.22
CA ALA A 246 -3.04 8.51 23.99
C ALA A 246 -4.11 7.51 23.53
N ARG A 247 -5.35 7.96 23.30
CA ARG A 247 -6.42 7.09 22.77
C ARG A 247 -6.07 6.52 21.40
N ASN A 248 -5.55 7.35 20.48
CA ASN A 248 -5.14 6.94 19.15
C ASN A 248 -3.95 5.97 19.21
N PHE A 249 -3.00 6.20 20.13
CA PHE A 249 -1.91 5.29 20.41
C PHE A 249 -2.40 3.95 20.94
N ASP A 250 -3.35 3.91 21.88
CA ASP A 250 -3.91 2.66 22.40
C ASP A 250 -4.64 1.85 21.30
N ILE A 251 -5.39 2.53 20.43
CA ILE A 251 -6.01 1.89 19.26
C ILE A 251 -4.93 1.28 18.35
N ARG A 252 -3.90 2.05 17.99
CA ARG A 252 -2.80 1.57 17.13
C ARG A 252 -2.02 0.44 17.78
N LYS A 253 -1.75 0.54 19.08
CA LYS A 253 -1.06 -0.49 19.87
C LYS A 253 -1.86 -1.78 19.85
N ASN A 254 -3.19 -1.72 19.97
CA ASN A 254 -4.02 -2.90 19.86
C ASN A 254 -4.01 -3.48 18.44
N LEU A 255 -4.10 -2.65 17.39
CA LEU A 255 -3.95 -3.12 16.00
C LEU A 255 -2.61 -3.82 15.76
N LEU A 256 -1.51 -3.23 16.24
CA LEU A 256 -0.17 -3.82 16.15
C LEU A 256 -0.11 -5.21 16.80
N LYS A 257 -0.77 -5.42 17.94
CA LYS A 257 -0.79 -6.75 18.58
C LYS A 257 -1.47 -7.83 17.73
N TYR A 258 -2.46 -7.48 16.90
CA TYR A 258 -3.06 -8.43 15.95
C TYR A 258 -2.10 -8.69 14.78
N ASP A 259 -1.45 -7.63 14.28
CA ASP A 259 -0.48 -7.72 13.20
C ASP A 259 0.77 -8.52 13.62
N ASP A 260 1.19 -8.44 14.89
CA ASP A 260 2.32 -9.19 15.44
C ASP A 260 2.13 -10.71 15.31
N VAL A 261 0.90 -11.20 15.54
CA VAL A 261 0.57 -12.63 15.36
C VAL A 261 0.80 -13.08 13.92
N MET A 262 0.30 -12.29 12.96
CA MET A 262 0.49 -12.57 11.54
C MET A 262 1.96 -12.44 11.14
N ASN A 263 2.66 -11.45 11.68
CA ASN A 263 4.08 -11.21 11.40
C ASN A 263 4.96 -12.37 11.90
N ASP A 264 4.68 -12.91 13.08
CA ASP A 264 5.45 -14.04 13.61
C ASP A 264 5.22 -15.31 12.80
N GLN A 265 3.98 -15.62 12.41
CA GLN A 265 3.68 -16.71 11.48
C GLN A 265 4.35 -16.50 10.11
N ARG A 266 4.30 -15.27 9.58
CA ARG A 266 4.93 -14.91 8.31
C ARG A 266 6.44 -15.15 8.34
N LYS A 267 7.12 -14.79 9.43
CA LYS A 267 8.57 -15.04 9.58
C LYS A 267 8.88 -16.52 9.46
N VAL A 268 8.17 -17.36 10.20
CA VAL A 268 8.35 -18.83 10.16
C VAL A 268 8.14 -19.37 8.74
N VAL A 269 7.04 -18.99 8.08
CA VAL A 269 6.74 -19.44 6.72
C VAL A 269 7.80 -18.97 5.72
N PHE A 270 8.27 -17.71 5.84
CA PHE A 270 9.23 -17.15 4.90
C PHE A 270 10.64 -17.69 5.11
N GLU A 271 11.01 -17.97 6.37
CA GLU A 271 12.26 -18.66 6.72
C GLU A 271 12.25 -20.08 6.12
N GLN A 272 11.20 -20.86 6.39
CA GLN A 272 11.04 -22.18 5.80
C GLN A 272 11.04 -22.13 4.26
N ARG A 273 10.33 -21.17 3.66
CA ARG A 273 10.29 -20.98 2.21
C ARG A 273 11.68 -20.68 1.62
N LEU A 274 12.49 -19.89 2.32
CA LEU A 274 13.86 -19.59 1.91
C LEU A 274 14.74 -20.85 1.96
N GLU A 275 14.68 -21.59 3.06
CA GLU A 275 15.40 -22.86 3.22
C GLU A 275 15.06 -23.86 2.10
N LEU A 276 13.78 -23.98 1.76
CA LEU A 276 13.31 -24.85 0.68
C LEU A 276 13.78 -24.41 -0.71
N MET A 277 13.92 -23.10 -0.94
CA MET A 277 14.44 -22.56 -2.19
C MET A 277 15.95 -22.83 -2.33
N ASP A 278 16.70 -22.58 -1.26
CA ASP A 278 18.16 -22.65 -1.22
C ASP A 278 18.69 -24.09 -1.12
N GLY A 279 17.89 -25.04 -0.59
CA GLY A 279 18.30 -26.43 -0.43
C GLY A 279 18.63 -27.12 -1.76
N GLU A 280 19.75 -27.86 -1.84
CA GLU A 280 20.15 -28.56 -3.08
C GLU A 280 19.18 -29.71 -3.43
N THR A 281 18.68 -30.43 -2.42
CA THR A 281 17.67 -31.49 -2.53
C THR A 281 16.66 -31.36 -1.40
N LEU A 282 15.41 -31.80 -1.62
CA LEU A 282 14.35 -31.75 -0.61
C LEU A 282 13.87 -33.15 -0.19
N THR A 283 14.60 -34.19 -0.58
CA THR A 283 14.16 -35.59 -0.42
C THR A 283 13.98 -35.99 1.05
N GLU A 284 14.87 -35.54 1.95
CA GLU A 284 14.75 -35.79 3.39
C GLU A 284 13.52 -35.10 3.97
N THR A 285 13.33 -33.80 3.69
CA THR A 285 12.15 -33.04 4.12
C THR A 285 10.85 -33.68 3.62
N VAL A 286 10.80 -34.10 2.36
CA VAL A 286 9.62 -34.78 1.79
C VAL A 286 9.40 -36.15 2.41
N ALA A 287 10.47 -36.88 2.75
CA ALA A 287 10.36 -38.16 3.45
C ALA A 287 9.81 -38.00 4.88
N GLU A 288 10.30 -37.01 5.62
CA GLU A 288 9.76 -36.66 6.95
C GLU A 288 8.29 -36.27 6.86
N MET A 289 7.90 -35.42 5.90
CA MET A 289 6.48 -35.08 5.68
C MET A 289 5.62 -36.32 5.41
N ARG A 290 6.13 -37.28 4.64
CA ARG A 290 5.42 -38.54 4.36
C ARG A 290 5.30 -39.42 5.60
N GLN A 291 6.36 -39.52 6.40
CA GLN A 291 6.34 -40.27 7.66
C GLN A 291 5.31 -39.68 8.63
N GLU A 292 5.32 -38.36 8.84
CA GLU A 292 4.37 -37.68 9.71
C GLU A 292 2.92 -37.85 9.23
N VAL A 293 2.67 -37.85 7.92
CA VAL A 293 1.33 -38.14 7.37
C VAL A 293 0.89 -39.57 7.68
N ILE A 294 1.79 -40.55 7.58
CA ILE A 294 1.50 -41.94 7.95
C ILE A 294 1.22 -42.04 9.45
N ASP A 295 2.02 -41.35 10.27
CA ASP A 295 1.85 -41.34 11.72
C ASP A 295 0.50 -40.76 12.13
N ASP A 296 0.11 -39.62 11.54
CA ASP A 296 -1.17 -38.96 11.77
C ASP A 296 -2.35 -39.86 11.32
N MET A 297 -2.20 -40.59 10.21
CA MET A 297 -3.20 -41.54 9.71
C MET A 297 -3.37 -42.75 10.64
N VAL A 298 -2.26 -43.35 11.09
CA VAL A 298 -2.30 -44.50 12.00
C VAL A 298 -2.87 -44.07 13.35
N ALA A 299 -2.40 -42.98 13.94
CA ALA A 299 -2.87 -42.52 15.25
C ALA A 299 -4.36 -42.19 15.27
N ARG A 300 -4.92 -41.69 14.16
CA ARG A 300 -6.35 -41.36 14.03
C ARG A 300 -7.23 -42.61 13.94
N ASN A 301 -6.78 -43.62 13.21
CA ASN A 301 -7.58 -44.80 12.88
C ASN A 301 -7.30 -46.01 13.81
N ILE A 302 -6.13 -46.03 14.44
CA ILE A 302 -5.65 -47.05 15.37
C ILE A 302 -5.16 -46.34 16.65
N PRO A 303 -6.08 -45.97 17.57
CA PRO A 303 -5.70 -45.27 18.78
C PRO A 303 -4.80 -46.13 19.68
N GLU A 304 -3.83 -45.49 20.35
CA GLU A 304 -2.96 -46.18 21.29
C GLU A 304 -3.77 -46.94 22.35
N LYS A 305 -3.44 -48.23 22.54
CA LYS A 305 -4.08 -49.14 23.52
C LYS A 305 -5.54 -49.52 23.22
N ALA A 306 -6.04 -49.22 22.03
CA ALA A 306 -7.33 -49.73 21.57
C ALA A 306 -7.23 -51.22 21.22
N TYR A 307 -8.30 -51.97 21.47
CA TYR A 307 -8.40 -53.36 20.99
C TYR A 307 -8.56 -53.38 19.47
N ALA A 308 -8.10 -54.44 18.80
CA ALA A 308 -8.18 -54.58 17.34
C ALA A 308 -9.61 -54.42 16.78
N GLU A 309 -10.64 -54.76 17.57
CA GLU A 309 -12.06 -54.59 17.22
C GLU A 309 -12.49 -53.12 17.12
N GLN A 310 -11.72 -52.19 17.69
CA GLN A 310 -11.99 -50.75 17.70
C GLN A 310 -11.20 -50.00 16.62
N TRP A 311 -10.39 -50.71 15.84
CA TRP A 311 -9.60 -50.11 14.77
C TRP A 311 -10.48 -49.81 13.56
N ASP A 312 -10.35 -48.60 13.02
CA ASP A 312 -11.04 -48.21 11.80
C ASP A 312 -10.18 -48.51 10.57
N THR A 313 -10.14 -49.79 10.19
CA THR A 313 -9.33 -50.25 9.06
C THR A 313 -9.88 -49.82 7.71
N GLU A 314 -11.19 -49.54 7.63
CA GLU A 314 -11.85 -49.08 6.40
C GLU A 314 -11.41 -47.64 6.09
N THR A 315 -11.52 -46.73 7.06
CA THR A 315 -11.05 -45.35 6.92
C THR A 315 -9.54 -45.30 6.68
N LEU A 316 -8.74 -46.11 7.40
CA LEU A 316 -7.29 -46.17 7.17
C LEU A 316 -6.94 -46.58 5.74
N ARG A 317 -7.66 -47.54 5.16
CA ARG A 317 -7.46 -47.97 3.76
C ARG A 317 -7.80 -46.84 2.78
N GLU A 318 -8.88 -46.11 3.01
CA GLU A 318 -9.26 -44.95 2.20
C GLU A 318 -8.22 -43.82 2.30
N ASP A 319 -7.71 -43.54 3.50
CA ASP A 319 -6.66 -42.55 3.75
C ASP A 319 -5.37 -42.94 3.02
N VAL A 320 -4.96 -44.22 3.07
CA VAL A 320 -3.79 -44.74 2.33
C VAL A 320 -3.97 -44.55 0.83
N ARG A 321 -5.15 -44.86 0.28
CA ARG A 321 -5.43 -44.64 -1.15
C ARG A 321 -5.45 -43.16 -1.51
N THR A 322 -5.92 -42.29 -0.62
CA THR A 322 -6.05 -40.85 -0.84
C THR A 322 -4.71 -40.13 -0.78
N HIS A 323 -3.90 -40.41 0.24
CA HIS A 323 -2.65 -39.69 0.51
C HIS A 323 -1.41 -40.39 -0.02
N LEU A 324 -1.38 -41.72 -0.05
CA LEU A 324 -0.22 -42.47 -0.54
C LEU A 324 -0.42 -43.01 -1.95
N ASN A 325 -1.65 -43.00 -2.47
CA ASN A 325 -1.99 -43.57 -3.78
C ASN A 325 -1.55 -45.04 -3.90
N LEU A 326 -1.69 -45.80 -2.81
CA LEU A 326 -1.39 -47.23 -2.73
C LEU A 326 -2.66 -48.02 -2.43
N ASP A 327 -2.75 -49.23 -2.97
CA ASP A 327 -3.81 -50.20 -2.64
C ASP A 327 -3.18 -51.32 -1.81
N LEU A 328 -3.21 -51.14 -0.49
CA LEU A 328 -2.58 -52.05 0.48
C LEU A 328 -3.66 -52.86 1.21
N PRO A 329 -3.41 -54.14 1.55
CA PRO A 329 -4.36 -55.00 2.25
C PRO A 329 -4.33 -54.73 3.77
N VAL A 330 -4.61 -53.48 4.16
CA VAL A 330 -4.57 -53.03 5.57
C VAL A 330 -5.53 -53.83 6.45
N GLU A 331 -6.71 -54.16 5.94
CA GLU A 331 -7.70 -54.99 6.63
C GLU A 331 -7.20 -56.40 6.92
N ASP A 332 -6.40 -56.97 6.02
CA ASP A 332 -5.86 -58.32 6.21
C ASP A 332 -4.73 -58.28 7.24
N TRP A 333 -3.89 -57.25 7.22
CA TRP A 333 -2.87 -57.03 8.23
C TRP A 333 -3.48 -56.91 9.63
N ALA A 334 -4.54 -56.13 9.78
CA ALA A 334 -5.22 -55.94 11.06
C ALA A 334 -5.85 -57.22 11.65
N ARG A 335 -6.05 -58.27 10.83
CA ARG A 335 -6.56 -59.57 11.27
C ARG A 335 -5.44 -60.53 11.72
N GLU A 336 -4.17 -60.18 11.53
CA GLU A 336 -3.04 -61.01 11.92
C GLU A 336 -2.89 -61.08 13.45
N GLU A 337 -2.60 -62.27 13.98
CA GLU A 337 -2.39 -62.44 15.41
C GLU A 337 -1.12 -61.74 15.89
N GLY A 338 -1.25 -60.89 16.91
CA GLY A 338 -0.12 -60.18 17.53
C GLY A 338 0.31 -58.89 16.82
N ILE A 339 -0.49 -58.41 15.86
CA ILE A 339 -0.24 -57.11 15.24
C ILE A 339 -0.65 -55.97 16.17
N ASP A 340 0.14 -54.90 16.19
CA ASP A 340 -0.14 -53.66 16.91
C ASP A 340 -0.01 -52.45 15.95
N ASP A 341 -0.22 -51.25 16.48
CA ASP A 341 -0.14 -50.01 15.73
C ASP A 341 1.25 -49.77 15.11
N GLU A 342 2.31 -50.17 15.81
CA GLU A 342 3.68 -50.01 15.34
C GLU A 342 3.96 -50.90 14.13
N HIS A 343 3.50 -52.15 14.14
CA HIS A 343 3.65 -53.04 12.99
C HIS A 343 2.88 -52.52 11.76
N ILE A 344 1.68 -51.94 11.94
CA ILE A 344 0.95 -51.32 10.83
C ILE A 344 1.68 -50.09 10.31
N ARG A 345 2.20 -49.24 11.21
CA ARG A 345 3.00 -48.06 10.87
C ARG A 345 4.22 -48.43 10.04
N GLU A 346 5.02 -49.39 10.52
CA GLU A 346 6.22 -49.87 9.84
C GLU A 346 5.92 -50.40 8.43
N ARG A 347 4.86 -51.21 8.28
CA ARG A 347 4.46 -51.75 6.97
C ARG A 347 4.01 -50.66 6.00
N LEU A 348 3.27 -49.67 6.48
CA LEU A 348 2.85 -48.52 5.67
C LEU A 348 4.06 -47.67 5.26
N MET A 349 4.99 -47.40 6.18
CA MET A 349 6.23 -46.68 5.90
C MET A 349 7.07 -47.39 4.85
N GLU A 350 7.33 -48.70 5.02
CA GLU A 350 8.13 -49.48 4.07
C GLU A 350 7.50 -49.49 2.68
N ALA A 351 6.17 -49.69 2.58
CA ALA A 351 5.46 -49.68 1.31
C ALA A 351 5.50 -48.29 0.64
N ALA A 352 5.32 -47.22 1.41
CA ALA A 352 5.32 -45.84 0.91
C ALA A 352 6.71 -45.40 0.46
N ASP A 353 7.75 -45.72 1.23
CA ASP A 353 9.14 -45.41 0.92
C ASP A 353 9.60 -46.17 -0.32
N LYS A 354 9.28 -47.46 -0.42
CA LYS A 354 9.56 -48.25 -1.62
C LYS A 354 8.93 -47.62 -2.86
N ALA A 355 7.65 -47.26 -2.80
CA ALA A 355 6.95 -46.63 -3.92
C ALA A 355 7.53 -45.25 -4.27
N ALA A 356 7.99 -44.48 -3.28
CA ALA A 356 8.66 -43.21 -3.47
C ALA A 356 10.03 -43.39 -4.15
N THR A 357 10.85 -44.35 -3.69
CA THR A 357 12.15 -44.67 -4.29
C THR A 357 12.00 -45.15 -5.74
N GLU A 358 11.09 -46.08 -6.01
CA GLU A 358 10.81 -46.56 -7.37
C GLU A 358 10.35 -45.42 -8.30
N ARG A 359 9.67 -44.40 -7.77
CA ARG A 359 9.30 -43.20 -8.53
C ARG A 359 10.51 -42.29 -8.78
N ALA A 360 11.31 -42.02 -7.74
CA ALA A 360 12.50 -41.19 -7.86
C ALA A 360 13.51 -41.77 -8.88
N GLU A 361 13.70 -43.10 -8.87
CA GLU A 361 14.54 -43.81 -9.84
C GLU A 361 14.02 -43.68 -11.29
N ARG A 362 12.70 -43.75 -11.49
CA ARG A 362 12.08 -43.60 -12.82
C ARG A 362 12.23 -42.18 -13.40
N PHE A 363 12.24 -41.17 -12.53
CA PHE A 363 12.30 -39.75 -12.92
C PHE A 363 13.75 -39.26 -13.06
N GLY A 364 14.65 -39.80 -12.24
CA GLY A 364 16.03 -39.33 -12.12
C GLY A 364 16.16 -38.16 -11.13
N PRO A 365 17.36 -37.96 -10.55
CA PRO A 365 17.56 -37.06 -9.41
C PRO A 365 17.28 -35.58 -9.72
N GLU A 366 17.65 -35.10 -10.90
CA GLU A 366 17.44 -33.69 -11.30
C GLU A 366 15.95 -33.35 -11.46
N ILE A 367 15.21 -34.22 -12.17
CA ILE A 367 13.77 -34.03 -12.39
C ILE A 367 13.00 -34.20 -11.08
N MET A 368 13.35 -35.21 -10.27
CA MET A 368 12.68 -35.42 -8.98
C MET A 368 12.86 -34.20 -8.06
N THR A 369 14.08 -33.68 -7.95
CA THR A 369 14.36 -32.47 -7.15
C THR A 369 13.55 -31.27 -7.63
N TYR A 370 13.45 -31.08 -8.95
CA TYR A 370 12.64 -30.01 -9.53
C TYR A 370 11.15 -30.17 -9.22
N VAL A 371 10.62 -31.39 -9.33
CA VAL A 371 9.22 -31.71 -9.02
C VAL A 371 8.93 -31.49 -7.54
N GLU A 372 9.78 -32.00 -6.63
CA GLU A 372 9.66 -31.79 -5.18
C GLU A 372 9.61 -30.30 -4.83
N LYS A 373 10.59 -29.51 -5.32
CA LYS A 373 10.63 -28.06 -5.11
C LYS A 373 9.38 -27.36 -5.62
N THR A 374 8.96 -27.68 -6.84
CA THR A 374 7.83 -27.02 -7.49
C THR A 374 6.53 -27.31 -6.74
N VAL A 375 6.25 -28.58 -6.47
CA VAL A 375 5.04 -29.02 -5.76
C VAL A 375 4.99 -28.42 -4.36
N LEU A 376 6.10 -28.48 -3.62
CA LEU A 376 6.15 -28.01 -2.24
C LEU A 376 5.99 -26.49 -2.16
N LEU A 377 6.74 -25.72 -2.94
CA LEU A 377 6.65 -24.26 -2.92
C LEU A 377 5.28 -23.75 -3.41
N GLN A 378 4.72 -24.34 -4.46
CA GLN A 378 3.39 -23.95 -4.97
C GLN A 378 2.30 -24.24 -3.95
N THR A 379 2.38 -25.40 -3.29
CA THR A 379 1.41 -25.80 -2.26
C THR A 379 1.53 -24.90 -1.02
N LEU A 380 2.74 -24.59 -0.57
CA LEU A 380 2.99 -23.65 0.53
C LEU A 380 2.43 -22.26 0.21
N ASP A 381 2.75 -21.71 -0.97
CA ASP A 381 2.29 -20.38 -1.39
C ASP A 381 0.76 -20.32 -1.57
N HIS A 382 0.12 -21.43 -1.95
CA HIS A 382 -1.33 -21.52 -2.04
C HIS A 382 -1.97 -21.54 -0.65
N LEU A 383 -1.57 -22.47 0.22
CA LEU A 383 -2.13 -22.61 1.56
C LEU A 383 -1.88 -21.38 2.43
N TRP A 384 -0.71 -20.74 2.29
CA TRP A 384 -0.41 -19.50 2.99
C TRP A 384 -1.35 -18.36 2.58
N ARG A 385 -1.67 -18.23 1.29
CA ARG A 385 -2.64 -17.23 0.82
C ARG A 385 -4.04 -17.48 1.38
N GLU A 386 -4.48 -18.73 1.40
CA GLU A 386 -5.76 -19.10 2.02
C GLU A 386 -5.79 -18.82 3.51
N HIS A 387 -4.70 -19.13 4.22
CA HIS A 387 -4.55 -18.83 5.65
C HIS A 387 -4.63 -17.33 5.93
N LEU A 388 -3.99 -16.48 5.13
CA LEU A 388 -4.10 -15.03 5.26
C LEU A 388 -5.55 -14.53 5.12
N VAL A 389 -6.31 -15.10 4.18
CA VAL A 389 -7.75 -14.77 4.02
C VAL A 389 -8.54 -15.23 5.24
N ASN A 390 -8.29 -16.44 5.75
CA ASN A 390 -8.94 -16.96 6.95
C ASN A 390 -8.65 -16.11 8.19
N LEU A 391 -7.42 -15.61 8.35
CA LEU A 391 -7.06 -14.71 9.44
C LEU A 391 -7.75 -13.35 9.33
N ASP A 392 -7.93 -12.80 8.13
CA ASP A 392 -8.67 -11.55 7.96
C ASP A 392 -10.16 -11.72 8.31
N HIS A 393 -10.77 -12.83 7.87
CA HIS A 393 -12.13 -13.19 8.28
C HIS A 393 -12.24 -13.37 9.80
N LEU A 394 -11.32 -14.11 10.41
CA LEU A 394 -11.28 -14.31 11.86
C LEU A 394 -11.18 -12.97 12.60
N ARG A 395 -10.30 -12.07 12.15
CA ARG A 395 -10.13 -10.74 12.74
C ARG A 395 -11.42 -9.91 12.68
N SER A 396 -12.22 -10.04 11.62
CA SER A 396 -13.49 -9.31 11.47
C SER A 396 -14.57 -9.77 12.47
N VAL A 397 -14.53 -11.03 12.92
CA VAL A 397 -15.55 -11.63 13.80
C VAL A 397 -15.10 -11.77 15.25
N ILE A 398 -13.80 -11.85 15.53
CA ILE A 398 -13.29 -12.17 16.87
C ILE A 398 -13.68 -11.13 17.93
N GLY A 399 -13.94 -9.89 17.52
CA GLY A 399 -14.44 -8.83 18.38
C GLY A 399 -15.75 -9.19 19.11
N PHE A 400 -16.58 -10.06 18.52
CA PHE A 400 -17.83 -10.52 19.16
C PHE A 400 -17.58 -11.37 20.41
N ARG A 401 -16.41 -11.98 20.58
CA ARG A 401 -16.05 -12.70 21.82
C ARG A 401 -16.03 -11.77 23.04
N GLY A 402 -15.83 -10.48 22.82
CA GLY A 402 -15.89 -9.45 23.86
C GLY A 402 -17.25 -9.37 24.57
N TYR A 403 -18.35 -9.75 23.91
CA TYR A 403 -19.68 -9.80 24.56
C TYR A 403 -19.75 -10.85 25.67
N ALA A 404 -18.94 -11.91 25.59
CA ALA A 404 -18.83 -12.94 26.61
C ALA A 404 -17.74 -12.63 27.67
N GLN A 405 -17.25 -11.39 27.73
CA GLN A 405 -16.16 -10.95 28.62
C GLN A 405 -14.84 -11.71 28.41
N ARG A 406 -14.66 -12.34 27.25
CA ARG A 406 -13.39 -12.92 26.83
C ARG A 406 -12.56 -11.87 26.11
N ASP A 407 -11.25 -11.88 26.31
CA ASP A 407 -10.33 -10.96 25.62
C ASP A 407 -10.21 -11.38 24.14
N PRO A 408 -10.73 -10.59 23.18
CA PRO A 408 -10.70 -10.95 21.76
C PRO A 408 -9.29 -11.19 21.21
N LEU A 409 -8.27 -10.52 21.76
CA LEU A 409 -6.90 -10.68 21.29
C LEU A 409 -6.33 -12.06 21.66
N ASN A 410 -6.64 -12.55 22.86
CA ASN A 410 -6.17 -13.86 23.29
C ASN A 410 -6.89 -14.97 22.52
N GLU A 411 -8.20 -14.84 22.32
CA GLU A 411 -8.96 -15.78 21.48
C GLU A 411 -8.44 -15.76 20.03
N TYR A 412 -8.15 -14.57 19.47
CA TYR A 412 -7.54 -14.46 18.14
C TYR A 412 -6.20 -15.19 18.06
N LYS A 413 -5.33 -15.02 19.07
CA LYS A 413 -4.02 -15.69 19.11
C LYS A 413 -4.15 -17.21 19.12
N SER A 414 -5.05 -17.74 19.96
CA SER A 414 -5.28 -19.18 20.05
C SER A 414 -5.86 -19.75 18.75
N GLU A 415 -6.95 -19.17 18.25
CA GLU A 415 -7.61 -19.63 17.02
C GLU A 415 -6.68 -19.46 15.80
N ALA A 416 -5.93 -18.36 15.70
CA ALA A 416 -4.96 -18.15 14.62
C ALA A 416 -3.80 -19.16 14.66
N PHE A 417 -3.39 -19.61 15.84
CA PHE A 417 -2.35 -20.63 15.99
C PHE A 417 -2.87 -22.02 15.60
N GLU A 418 -4.09 -22.38 15.99
CA GLU A 418 -4.75 -23.62 15.57
C GLU A 418 -4.92 -23.67 14.04
N LEU A 419 -5.37 -22.58 13.42
CA LEU A 419 -5.46 -22.48 11.96
C LEU A 419 -4.09 -22.62 11.29
N PHE A 420 -3.05 -22.05 11.88
CA PHE A 420 -1.68 -22.15 11.36
C PHE A 420 -1.14 -23.58 11.44
N GLN A 421 -1.35 -24.27 12.56
CA GLN A 421 -0.99 -25.69 12.69
C GLN A 421 -1.76 -26.55 11.71
N GLY A 422 -3.06 -26.30 11.52
CA GLY A 422 -3.88 -26.97 10.52
C GLY A 422 -3.37 -26.74 9.10
N MET A 423 -2.95 -25.52 8.77
CA MET A 423 -2.35 -25.20 7.47
C MET A 423 -1.06 -25.99 7.24
N LEU A 424 -0.17 -26.09 8.24
CA LEU A 424 1.06 -26.87 8.14
C LEU A 424 0.78 -28.38 7.99
N ALA A 425 -0.20 -28.92 8.72
CA ALA A 425 -0.63 -30.30 8.55
C ALA A 425 -1.18 -30.57 7.13
N ASN A 426 -2.02 -29.66 6.63
CA ASN A 426 -2.56 -29.73 5.27
C ASN A 426 -1.45 -29.63 4.20
N LEU A 427 -0.41 -28.83 4.44
CA LEU A 427 0.74 -28.75 3.55
C LEU A 427 1.41 -30.12 3.40
N ARG A 428 1.72 -30.80 4.52
CA ARG A 428 2.34 -32.13 4.50
C ARG A 428 1.48 -33.14 3.74
N GLN A 429 0.19 -33.19 4.05
CA GLN A 429 -0.76 -34.10 3.41
C GLN A 429 -0.89 -33.83 1.89
N ALA A 430 -1.01 -32.56 1.49
CA ALA A 430 -1.17 -32.17 0.10
C ALA A 430 0.10 -32.44 -0.71
N VAL A 431 1.28 -32.13 -0.16
CA VAL A 431 2.58 -32.40 -0.81
C VAL A 431 2.78 -33.89 -0.98
N THR A 432 2.60 -34.70 0.06
CA THR A 432 2.73 -36.17 -0.02
C THR A 432 1.73 -36.74 -1.03
N ALA A 433 0.46 -36.33 -0.99
CA ALA A 433 -0.56 -36.81 -1.92
C ALA A 433 -0.26 -36.45 -3.38
N GLN A 434 0.19 -35.22 -3.64
CA GLN A 434 0.57 -34.80 -4.99
C GLN A 434 1.77 -35.59 -5.48
N LEU A 435 2.86 -35.67 -4.70
CA LEU A 435 4.09 -36.36 -5.09
C LEU A 435 3.88 -37.86 -5.32
N MET A 436 3.00 -38.51 -4.54
CA MET A 436 2.65 -39.91 -4.73
C MET A 436 1.76 -40.17 -5.97
N ARG A 437 1.16 -39.13 -6.54
CA ARG A 437 0.32 -39.19 -7.75
C ARG A 437 1.01 -38.67 -9.01
N VAL A 438 2.13 -37.95 -8.91
CA VAL A 438 2.82 -37.45 -10.10
C VAL A 438 3.29 -38.63 -10.95
N GLU A 439 2.89 -38.61 -12.22
CA GLU A 439 3.37 -39.51 -13.26
C GLU A 439 4.05 -38.72 -14.37
N LEU A 440 5.19 -39.23 -14.85
CA LEU A 440 5.92 -38.63 -15.95
C LEU A 440 5.29 -39.08 -17.26
N VAL A 441 4.52 -38.19 -17.89
CA VAL A 441 3.96 -38.44 -19.23
C VAL A 441 5.12 -38.44 -20.23
N ARG A 442 5.55 -39.63 -20.66
CA ARG A 442 6.57 -39.79 -21.71
C ARG A 442 6.00 -39.59 -23.13
N GLU A 443 4.68 -39.45 -23.27
CA GLU A 443 3.95 -39.37 -24.55
C GLU A 443 3.83 -37.94 -25.15
N ALA A 444 4.90 -37.14 -25.10
CA ALA A 444 5.01 -35.95 -25.96
C ALA A 444 5.91 -36.20 -27.19
N ALA A 445 6.65 -37.32 -27.22
CA ALA A 445 7.62 -37.60 -28.28
C ALA A 445 7.07 -38.43 -29.46
N ASP A 446 6.02 -39.24 -29.26
CA ASP A 446 5.49 -40.17 -30.27
C ASP A 446 3.98 -40.02 -30.57
N ALA A 447 3.32 -39.00 -30.01
CA ALA A 447 1.98 -38.67 -30.48
C ALA A 447 2.07 -38.12 -31.91
N PRO A 448 1.36 -38.70 -32.92
CA PRO A 448 1.17 -38.02 -34.19
C PRO A 448 0.64 -36.62 -33.88
N PRO A 449 1.09 -35.56 -34.60
CA PRO A 449 0.52 -34.22 -34.41
C PRO A 449 -1.00 -34.37 -34.41
N PRO A 450 -1.71 -33.80 -33.42
CA PRO A 450 -3.15 -33.97 -33.32
C PRO A 450 -3.72 -33.64 -34.69
N GLN A 451 -4.34 -34.64 -35.33
CA GLN A 451 -5.14 -34.38 -36.51
C GLN A 451 -6.22 -33.43 -36.00
N VAL A 452 -6.07 -32.14 -36.35
CA VAL A 452 -7.14 -31.17 -36.17
C VAL A 452 -8.39 -31.87 -36.69
N PRO A 453 -9.42 -32.11 -35.85
CA PRO A 453 -10.70 -32.48 -36.37
C PRO A 453 -11.00 -31.42 -37.42
N ALA A 454 -11.41 -31.83 -38.62
CA ALA A 454 -12.03 -30.89 -39.54
C ALA A 454 -13.33 -30.44 -38.83
N GLY A 455 -13.18 -29.46 -37.95
CA GLY A 455 -14.27 -28.84 -37.25
C GLY A 455 -15.04 -28.11 -38.32
N GLU A 456 -16.22 -28.62 -38.65
CA GLU A 456 -17.24 -27.77 -39.23
C GLU A 456 -17.43 -26.62 -38.24
N GLY A 457 -16.91 -25.44 -38.61
CA GLY A 457 -17.15 -24.23 -37.86
C GLY A 457 -18.65 -24.03 -37.83
N VAL A 458 -19.23 -23.98 -36.65
CA VAL A 458 -20.61 -23.55 -36.48
C VAL A 458 -20.54 -22.28 -35.64
N HIS A 459 -20.68 -21.14 -36.31
CA HIS A 459 -20.82 -19.85 -35.66
C HIS A 459 -22.19 -19.31 -36.04
N VAL A 460 -23.16 -19.50 -35.16
CA VAL A 460 -24.51 -18.99 -35.34
C VAL A 460 -24.55 -17.56 -34.81
N ASP A 461 -24.79 -16.60 -35.69
CA ASP A 461 -24.91 -15.19 -35.29
C ASP A 461 -26.15 -15.01 -34.40
N ALA A 462 -25.95 -14.46 -33.20
CA ALA A 462 -27.00 -14.33 -32.19
C ALA A 462 -28.11 -13.32 -32.56
N THR A 463 -27.94 -12.53 -33.61
CA THR A 463 -28.94 -11.55 -34.07
C THR A 463 -29.77 -12.02 -35.26
N THR A 464 -29.24 -12.88 -36.11
CA THR A 464 -29.94 -13.37 -37.32
C THR A 464 -30.30 -14.86 -37.25
N GLY A 465 -29.59 -15.65 -36.45
CA GLY A 465 -29.84 -17.08 -36.26
C GLY A 465 -29.31 -17.98 -37.38
N GLU A 466 -28.51 -17.45 -38.31
CA GLU A 466 -27.89 -18.19 -39.39
C GLU A 466 -26.43 -18.56 -39.06
N ASN A 467 -25.96 -19.69 -39.60
CA ASN A 467 -24.60 -20.17 -39.39
C ASN A 467 -23.65 -19.60 -40.45
N ASP A 468 -22.65 -18.83 -40.03
CA ASP A 468 -21.71 -18.10 -40.92
C ASP A 468 -20.78 -19.01 -41.75
N PHE A 469 -20.83 -20.32 -41.53
CA PHE A 469 -19.91 -21.31 -42.13
C PHE A 469 -20.62 -22.38 -42.99
N GLY A 470 -21.92 -22.24 -43.27
CA GLY A 470 -22.65 -23.16 -44.16
C GLY A 470 -22.44 -22.83 -45.64
N ASP A 471 -21.78 -23.72 -46.38
CA ASP A 471 -21.54 -23.59 -47.83
C ASP A 471 -22.84 -23.58 -48.66
N GLY A 472 -22.93 -22.63 -49.59
CA GLY A 472 -23.99 -22.52 -50.57
C GLY A 472 -23.49 -21.87 -51.86
N ASP A 473 -23.07 -22.72 -52.80
CA ASP A 473 -22.71 -22.42 -54.18
C ASP A 473 -23.89 -21.72 -54.92
N GLY A 474 -23.69 -20.54 -55.52
CA GLY A 474 -24.76 -19.81 -56.20
C GLY A 474 -24.48 -18.35 -56.58
N ASP A 475 -23.67 -18.17 -57.62
CA ASP A 475 -23.57 -17.03 -58.56
C ASP A 475 -24.39 -15.75 -58.26
N THR A 476 -23.73 -14.67 -57.81
CA THR A 476 -24.00 -13.29 -58.28
C THR A 476 -22.90 -12.33 -57.84
N MET A 477 -22.38 -11.56 -58.79
CA MET A 477 -21.35 -10.55 -58.59
C MET A 477 -21.74 -9.47 -57.55
N THR A 478 -20.73 -9.10 -56.75
CA THR A 478 -20.28 -7.75 -56.33
C THR A 478 -20.13 -7.50 -54.83
N LEU A 479 -18.94 -6.93 -54.51
CA LEU A 479 -18.47 -6.26 -53.28
C LEU A 479 -17.86 -7.15 -52.19
N ALA A 480 -16.58 -7.47 -52.40
CA ALA A 480 -15.68 -8.09 -51.42
C ALA A 480 -15.36 -7.19 -50.21
N PRO A 481 -15.32 -7.74 -48.97
CA PRO A 481 -14.57 -7.19 -47.84
C PRO A 481 -13.11 -7.72 -47.79
N PRO A 482 -12.21 -7.04 -47.07
CA PRO A 482 -10.77 -7.08 -47.32
C PRO A 482 -10.06 -8.35 -46.80
N ARG A 483 -9.19 -8.93 -47.64
CA ARG A 483 -8.23 -9.99 -47.28
C ARG A 483 -7.35 -9.54 -46.11
N GLN A 484 -7.32 -10.33 -45.04
CA GLN A 484 -6.24 -10.30 -44.05
C GLN A 484 -4.91 -10.58 -44.76
N LEU A 485 -3.98 -9.63 -44.68
CA LEU A 485 -2.67 -9.69 -45.34
C LEU A 485 -1.78 -10.75 -44.68
N ALA A 486 -1.52 -11.85 -45.39
CA ALA A 486 -0.56 -12.87 -45.01
C ALA A 486 0.87 -12.28 -44.88
N GLN A 487 1.70 -12.86 -44.00
CA GLN A 487 3.13 -12.55 -43.92
C GLN A 487 3.84 -13.14 -45.15
N VAL A 488 4.36 -12.28 -46.02
CA VAL A 488 5.12 -12.67 -47.21
C VAL A 488 6.62 -12.69 -46.87
N PRO A 489 7.39 -13.75 -47.19
CA PRO A 489 8.84 -13.81 -46.98
C PRO A 489 9.60 -12.67 -47.66
N ALA A 490 10.74 -12.24 -47.11
CA ALA A 490 11.44 -11.04 -47.58
C ALA A 490 12.01 -11.17 -49.01
N GLU A 491 12.37 -12.38 -49.47
CA GLU A 491 12.90 -12.60 -50.82
C GLU A 491 11.85 -12.48 -51.94
N GLU A 492 10.56 -12.59 -51.61
CA GLU A 492 9.45 -12.57 -52.58
C GLU A 492 8.78 -11.20 -52.73
N ARG A 493 9.26 -10.19 -51.99
CA ARG A 493 8.71 -8.83 -52.00
C ARG A 493 9.34 -8.01 -53.12
N ASN A 494 8.53 -7.50 -54.03
CA ASN A 494 9.02 -6.65 -55.12
C ASN A 494 9.25 -5.21 -54.62
N PRO A 495 10.47 -4.65 -54.62
CA PRO A 495 10.76 -3.31 -54.12
C PRO A 495 9.99 -2.17 -54.80
N ASP A 496 9.51 -2.38 -56.02
CA ASP A 496 8.79 -1.38 -56.81
C ASP A 496 7.26 -1.48 -56.69
N ASP A 497 6.74 -2.52 -56.01
CA ASP A 497 5.30 -2.74 -55.82
C ASP A 497 4.93 -2.98 -54.34
N PRO A 498 4.48 -1.94 -53.62
CA PRO A 498 4.10 -2.03 -52.20
C PRO A 498 2.97 -3.00 -51.87
N SER A 499 2.13 -3.36 -52.84
CA SER A 499 1.02 -4.30 -52.63
C SER A 499 1.48 -5.73 -52.38
N THR A 500 2.73 -6.05 -52.78
CA THR A 500 3.34 -7.37 -52.64
C THR A 500 4.04 -7.59 -51.30
N TRP A 501 4.18 -6.55 -50.47
CA TRP A 501 5.01 -6.60 -49.26
C TRP A 501 4.35 -7.30 -48.07
N GLY A 502 3.02 -7.45 -48.07
CA GLY A 502 2.28 -8.02 -46.94
C GLY A 502 2.52 -7.26 -45.63
N LYS A 503 2.43 -7.95 -44.49
CA LYS A 503 2.65 -7.36 -43.16
C LYS A 503 4.16 -7.25 -42.84
N VAL A 504 4.75 -6.08 -43.09
CA VAL A 504 6.16 -5.77 -42.82
C VAL A 504 6.36 -5.34 -41.35
N GLY A 505 7.39 -5.89 -40.69
CA GLY A 505 7.69 -5.53 -39.30
C GLY A 505 8.23 -4.11 -39.17
N ARG A 506 7.77 -3.34 -38.17
CA ARG A 506 8.17 -1.93 -37.97
C ARG A 506 9.69 -1.67 -37.92
N ASN A 507 10.48 -2.62 -37.42
CA ASN A 507 11.93 -2.49 -37.30
C ASN A 507 12.72 -3.21 -38.41
N GLU A 508 12.03 -3.88 -39.34
CA GLU A 508 12.63 -4.56 -40.49
C GLU A 508 13.17 -3.55 -41.51
N ALA A 509 14.14 -3.95 -42.34
CA ALA A 509 14.58 -3.12 -43.46
C ALA A 509 13.42 -2.89 -44.43
N CYS A 510 13.24 -1.65 -44.87
CA CYS A 510 12.11 -1.31 -45.74
C CYS A 510 12.24 -2.04 -47.09
N PRO A 511 11.20 -2.78 -47.54
CA PRO A 511 11.30 -3.60 -48.76
C PRO A 511 11.54 -2.82 -50.06
N CYS A 512 11.31 -1.49 -50.05
CA CYS A 512 11.59 -0.59 -51.17
C CYS A 512 13.08 -0.38 -51.51
N GLY A 513 14.00 -1.09 -50.86
CA GLY A 513 15.44 -0.99 -51.12
C GLY A 513 16.14 0.29 -50.60
N SER A 514 15.48 1.10 -49.76
CA SER A 514 16.04 2.39 -49.29
C SER A 514 17.12 2.29 -48.21
N GLY A 515 17.40 1.08 -47.70
CA GLY A 515 18.38 0.83 -46.62
C GLY A 515 17.95 1.32 -45.23
N LYS A 516 16.77 1.93 -45.07
CA LYS A 516 16.22 2.42 -43.80
C LYS A 516 15.22 1.42 -43.19
N LYS A 517 15.02 1.45 -41.86
CA LYS A 517 13.97 0.64 -41.20
C LYS A 517 12.57 1.09 -41.64
N TYR A 518 11.61 0.17 -41.74
CA TYR A 518 10.26 0.42 -42.26
C TYR A 518 9.57 1.61 -41.56
N LYS A 519 9.63 1.71 -40.23
CA LYS A 519 9.07 2.84 -39.45
C LYS A 519 9.66 4.23 -39.77
N HIS A 520 10.83 4.29 -40.41
CA HIS A 520 11.50 5.52 -40.81
C HIS A 520 11.45 5.75 -42.33
N CYS A 521 10.63 4.97 -43.03
CA CYS A 521 10.40 5.05 -44.46
C CYS A 521 8.89 4.93 -44.72
N HIS A 522 8.41 3.88 -45.41
CA HIS A 522 7.01 3.73 -45.77
C HIS A 522 6.06 3.53 -44.57
N GLY A 523 6.57 3.13 -43.39
CA GLY A 523 5.81 3.07 -42.14
C GLY A 523 5.85 4.35 -41.30
N ALA A 524 6.44 5.45 -41.80
CA ALA A 524 6.44 6.74 -41.10
C ALA A 524 5.14 7.53 -41.30
N PHE A 525 4.38 7.21 -42.37
CA PHE A 525 3.13 7.87 -42.74
C PHE A 525 1.92 6.91 -42.69
N ALA A 526 2.10 5.71 -42.12
CA ALA A 526 1.11 4.64 -42.06
C ALA A 526 0.58 4.41 -40.64
#